data_AF-A0A838JJ15-F1
#
_entry.id   AF-A0A838JJ15-F1
#
_cell.length_a   1.000
_cell.length_b   1.000
_cell.length_c   1.000
_cell.angle_alpha   90.00
_cell.angle_beta   90.00
_cell.angle_gamma   90.00
#
_symmetry.space_group_name_H-M   'P 1'
#
loop_
_entity.id
_entity.type
_entity.pdbx_description
1 polymer ?
#
loop_
_entity_poly.entity_id
_entity_poly.type
_entity_poly.pdbx_seq_one_letter_code
_entity_poly.pdbx_strand_id
1 'polypeptide(L)'
;GIPTYPRSVTVTNDALGQEFAATMKGRACLMRGHGITTCGPSVEEATLTAIKLNHLAEMNYRAYLLGDPQPIPADEIASFTASKQVKDSAPLWRYYCKLVGEAS
;
A
#
# COMPACT_ATOMS: atom_id res chain seq x y z
N GLY A 1 3.29 1.66 -10.80
CA GLY A 1 2.28 0.80 -10.13
C GLY A 1 2.88 0.10 -8.94
N ILE A 2 2.10 -0.63 -8.16
CA ILE A 2 2.60 -1.46 -7.05
C ILE A 2 3.22 -2.74 -7.61
N PRO A 3 4.49 -3.06 -7.32
CA PRO A 3 5.10 -4.30 -7.82
C PRO A 3 4.40 -5.52 -7.24
N THR A 4 4.36 -6.60 -8.01
CA THR A 4 3.77 -7.88 -7.59
C THR A 4 4.86 -8.94 -7.50
N TYR A 5 5.07 -9.50 -6.31
CA TYR A 5 5.87 -10.69 -6.09
C TYR A 5 5.14 -11.91 -6.67
N PRO A 6 5.71 -12.60 -7.67
CA PRO A 6 4.97 -13.56 -8.48
C PRO A 6 4.73 -14.90 -7.79
N ARG A 7 5.49 -15.23 -6.74
CA ARG A 7 5.37 -16.53 -6.06
C ARG A 7 4.28 -16.49 -4.98
N SER A 8 3.58 -17.61 -4.85
CA SER A 8 2.55 -17.83 -3.83
C SER A 8 3.04 -18.68 -2.65
N VAL A 9 4.36 -18.83 -2.50
CA VAL A 9 4.96 -19.53 -1.36
C VAL A 9 5.28 -18.55 -0.24
N THR A 10 5.22 -19.03 1.00
CA THR A 10 5.69 -18.27 2.15
C THR A 10 7.19 -18.05 2.05
N VAL A 11 7.64 -16.82 2.30
CA VAL A 11 9.06 -16.48 2.36
C VAL A 11 9.62 -17.01 3.68
N THR A 12 10.35 -18.13 3.63
CA THR A 12 10.84 -18.86 4.81
C THR A 12 12.36 -19.01 4.85
N ASN A 13 13.08 -18.49 3.85
CA ASN A 13 14.54 -18.53 3.79
C ASN A 13 15.10 -17.24 3.15
N ASP A 14 16.40 -17.03 3.33
CA ASP A 14 17.10 -15.82 2.90
C ASP A 14 17.05 -15.63 1.38
N ALA A 15 17.12 -16.69 0.59
CA ALA A 15 17.07 -16.59 -0.87
C ALA A 15 15.73 -16.03 -1.35
N LEU A 16 14.62 -16.54 -0.79
CA LEU A 16 13.28 -16.00 -1.04
C LEU A 16 13.13 -14.58 -0.49
N GLY A 17 13.74 -14.28 0.65
CA GLY A 17 13.75 -12.94 1.23
C GLY A 17 14.43 -11.92 0.33
N GLN A 18 15.58 -12.27 -0.24
CA GLN A 18 16.31 -11.42 -1.20
C GLN A 18 15.52 -11.24 -2.50
N GLU A 19 14.90 -12.31 -3.03
CA GLU A 19 14.04 -12.24 -4.21
C GLU A 19 12.83 -11.31 -3.98
N PHE A 20 12.18 -11.44 -2.82
CA PHE A 20 11.07 -10.60 -2.41
C PHE A 20 11.50 -9.13 -2.25
N ALA A 21 12.60 -8.87 -1.53
CA ALA A 21 13.14 -7.52 -1.33
C ALA A 21 13.51 -6.87 -2.68
N ALA A 22 14.12 -7.63 -3.59
CA ALA A 22 14.44 -7.20 -4.94
C ALA A 22 13.20 -6.96 -5.81
N THR A 23 12.03 -7.52 -5.48
CA THR A 23 10.79 -7.22 -6.19
C THR A 23 10.14 -5.95 -5.64
N MET A 24 10.14 -5.78 -4.32
CA MET A 24 9.47 -4.66 -3.65
C MET A 24 10.08 -3.30 -4.04
N LYS A 25 11.42 -3.15 -4.02
CA LYS A 25 12.19 -1.95 -4.43
C LYS A 25 11.62 -0.60 -3.96
N GLY A 26 10.82 -0.58 -2.90
CA GLY A 26 9.96 0.55 -2.56
C GLY A 26 9.18 0.27 -1.27
N ARG A 27 8.10 1.04 -1.04
CA ARG A 27 7.35 1.02 0.22
C ARG A 27 6.20 0.02 0.28
N ALA A 28 5.86 -0.65 -0.83
CA ALA A 28 4.75 -1.59 -0.90
C ALA A 28 4.97 -2.65 -1.99
N CYS A 29 4.47 -3.86 -1.76
CA CYS A 29 4.46 -4.96 -2.71
C CYS A 29 3.18 -5.79 -2.54
N LEU A 30 2.61 -6.27 -3.65
CA LEU A 30 1.56 -7.27 -3.64
C LEU A 30 2.20 -8.66 -3.72
N MET A 31 1.81 -9.58 -2.85
CA MET A 31 2.24 -10.97 -2.88
C MET A 31 1.10 -11.83 -3.42
N ARG A 32 1.35 -12.52 -4.54
CA ARG A 32 0.36 -13.40 -5.17
C ARG A 32 -0.13 -14.44 -4.14
N GLY A 33 -1.44 -14.53 -3.94
CA GLY A 33 -2.05 -15.49 -3.03
C GLY A 33 -1.88 -15.20 -1.53
N HIS A 34 -1.36 -14.02 -1.15
CA HIS A 34 -1.17 -13.66 0.27
C HIS A 34 -1.82 -12.32 0.63
N GLY A 35 -1.54 -11.26 -0.13
CA GLY A 35 -1.97 -9.91 0.21
C GLY A 35 -0.87 -8.87 -0.01
N ILE A 36 -0.84 -7.83 0.83
CA ILE A 36 0.10 -6.73 0.71
C ILE A 36 1.18 -6.77 1.79
N THR A 37 2.37 -6.29 1.42
CA THR A 37 3.46 -6.03 2.36
C THR A 37 3.92 -4.60 2.17
N THR A 38 4.09 -3.85 3.26
CA THR A 38 4.50 -2.45 3.24
C THR A 38 5.63 -2.17 4.21
N CYS A 39 6.47 -1.19 3.91
CA CYS A 39 7.55 -0.74 4.78
C CYS A 39 7.65 0.79 4.80
N GLY A 40 8.32 1.30 5.83
CA GLY A 40 8.53 2.72 6.05
C GLY A 40 9.58 2.96 7.13
N PRO A 41 9.97 4.24 7.36
CA PRO A 41 10.91 4.63 8.39
C PRO A 41 10.40 4.41 9.82
N SER A 42 9.09 4.18 9.98
CA SER A 42 8.46 3.86 11.25
C SER A 42 7.29 2.89 11.07
N VAL A 43 6.85 2.28 12.18
CA VAL A 43 5.69 1.38 12.20
C VAL A 43 4.43 2.12 11.76
N GLU A 44 4.27 3.37 12.18
CA GLU A 44 3.16 4.24 11.83
C GLU A 44 3.10 4.48 10.32
N GLU A 45 4.22 4.86 9.69
CA GLU A 45 4.27 5.08 8.24
C GLU A 45 3.99 3.80 7.45
N ALA A 46 4.57 2.67 7.86
CA ALA A 46 4.33 1.39 7.22
C ALA A 46 2.84 1.00 7.32
N THR A 47 2.25 1.13 8.51
CA THR A 47 0.85 0.78 8.76
C THR A 47 -0.10 1.68 8.00
N LEU A 48 0.12 3.00 8.01
CA LEU A 48 -0.70 3.95 7.25
C LEU A 48 -0.59 3.72 5.74
N THR A 49 0.57 3.27 5.25
CA THR A 49 0.74 2.87 3.86
C THR A 49 -0.09 1.62 3.54
N ALA A 50 -0.08 0.61 4.42
CA ALA A 50 -0.90 -0.59 4.27
C ALA A 50 -2.40 -0.25 4.21
N ILE A 51 -2.89 0.56 5.15
CA ILE A 51 -4.31 0.95 5.21
C ILE A 51 -4.73 1.68 3.93
N LYS A 52 -3.95 2.68 3.49
CA LYS A 52 -4.24 3.42 2.25
C LYS A 52 -4.27 2.50 1.04
N LEU A 53 -3.28 1.60 0.92
CA LEU A 53 -3.21 0.66 -0.19
C LEU A 53 -4.40 -0.30 -0.20
N ASN A 54 -4.79 -0.81 0.97
CA ASN A 54 -5.95 -1.69 1.10
C ASN A 54 -7.25 -0.98 0.67
N HIS A 55 -7.48 0.25 1.15
CA HIS A 55 -8.66 1.03 0.75
C HIS A 55 -8.67 1.30 -0.77
N LEU A 56 -7.53 1.63 -1.38
CA LEU A 56 -7.44 1.83 -2.83
C LEU A 56 -7.71 0.54 -3.60
N ALA A 57 -7.22 -0.61 -3.12
CA ALA A 57 -7.47 -1.91 -3.73
C ALA A 57 -8.96 -2.27 -3.66
N GLU A 58 -9.60 -2.07 -2.51
CA GLU A 58 -11.03 -2.33 -2.33
C GLU A 58 -11.91 -1.39 -3.18
N MET A 59 -11.56 -0.11 -3.23
CA MET A 59 -12.24 0.87 -4.08
C MET A 59 -12.13 0.49 -5.56
N ASN A 60 -10.93 0.15 -6.03
CA ASN A 60 -10.73 -0.29 -7.41
C ASN A 60 -11.49 -1.58 -7.69
N TYR A 61 -11.44 -2.57 -6.80
CA TYR A 61 -12.21 -3.80 -6.93
C TYR A 61 -13.70 -3.51 -7.12
N ARG A 62 -14.29 -2.69 -6.25
CA ARG A 62 -15.70 -2.28 -6.35
C ARG A 62 -16.01 -1.53 -7.65
N ALA A 63 -15.11 -0.66 -8.11
CA ALA A 63 -15.26 0.04 -9.37
C ALA A 63 -15.29 -0.94 -10.56
N TYR A 64 -14.40 -1.94 -10.57
CA TYR A 64 -14.37 -2.98 -11.60
C TYR A 64 -15.61 -3.90 -11.58
N LEU A 65 -16.30 -4.05 -10.44
CA LEU A 65 -17.59 -4.75 -10.40
C LEU A 65 -18.70 -3.98 -11.14
N LEU A 66 -18.57 -2.67 -11.29
CA LEU A 66 -19.56 -1.81 -11.96
C LEU A 66 -19.26 -1.60 -13.45
N GLY A 67 -18.08 -2.03 -13.93
CA GLY A 67 -17.66 -1.87 -15.31
C GLY A 67 -16.15 -1.60 -15.41
N ASP A 68 -15.73 -0.92 -16.47
CA ASP A 68 -14.33 -0.52 -16.65
C ASP A 68 -14.11 0.93 -16.20
N PRO A 69 -13.48 1.18 -15.03
CA PRO A 69 -13.26 2.53 -14.53
C PRO A 69 -12.27 3.30 -15.40
N GLN A 70 -12.60 4.55 -15.71
CA GLN A 70 -11.69 5.43 -16.45
C GLN A 70 -10.46 5.76 -15.59
N PRO A 71 -9.23 5.49 -16.08
CA PRO A 71 -8.02 5.78 -15.34
C PRO A 71 -7.76 7.29 -15.29
N ILE A 72 -7.12 7.75 -14.20
CA ILE A 72 -6.66 9.14 -14.09
C ILE A 72 -5.50 9.34 -15.10
N PRO A 73 -5.53 10.38 -15.95
CA PRO A 73 -4.46 10.69 -16.88
C PRO A 73 -3.09 10.89 -16.19
N ALA A 74 -2.01 10.47 -16.87
CA ALA A 74 -0.68 10.46 -16.27
C ALA A 74 -0.14 11.86 -15.94
N ASP A 75 -0.51 12.86 -16.74
CA ASP A 75 -0.18 14.27 -16.54
C ASP A 75 -0.90 14.86 -15.33
N GLU A 76 -2.17 14.51 -15.10
CA GLU A 76 -2.90 14.88 -13.89
C GLU A 76 -2.24 14.27 -12.63
N ILE A 77 -1.88 12.98 -12.68
CA ILE A 77 -1.14 12.30 -11.59
C ILE A 77 0.19 13.00 -11.31
N ALA A 78 0.93 13.38 -12.36
CA ALA A 78 2.21 14.05 -12.23
C ALA A 78 2.06 15.44 -11.58
N SER A 79 1.08 16.24 -12.03
CA SER A 79 0.81 17.57 -11.47
C SER A 79 0.41 17.51 -9.98
N PHE A 80 -0.41 16.54 -9.60
CA PHE A 80 -0.78 16.30 -8.22
C PHE A 80 0.40 15.85 -7.37
N THR A 81 1.26 14.98 -7.90
CA THR A 81 2.43 14.47 -7.16
C THR A 81 3.49 15.55 -6.99
N ALA A 82 3.71 16.41 -7.99
CA ALA A 82 4.66 17.52 -7.92
C ALA A 82 4.27 18.60 -6.91
N SER A 83 2.96 18.83 -6.72
CA SER A 83 2.42 19.79 -5.75
C SER A 83 2.21 19.20 -4.35
N LYS A 84 2.39 17.89 -4.19
CA LYS A 84 2.12 17.19 -2.93
C LYS A 84 3.20 17.49 -1.90
N GLN A 85 2.86 18.31 -0.90
CA GLN A 85 3.67 18.45 0.30
C GLN A 85 3.64 17.15 1.13
N VAL A 86 4.79 16.78 1.68
CA VAL A 86 4.89 15.73 2.69
C VAL A 86 4.14 16.20 3.92
N LYS A 87 2.94 15.68 4.14
CA LYS A 87 2.15 15.97 5.33
C LYS A 87 2.59 15.09 6.48
N ASP A 88 2.68 15.68 7.66
CA ASP A 88 2.84 14.95 8.91
C ASP A 88 1.74 13.90 9.05
N SER A 89 2.16 12.65 9.29
CA SER A 89 1.28 11.49 9.42
C SER A 89 0.77 11.31 10.86
N ALA A 90 1.31 12.03 11.84
CA ALA A 90 0.98 11.89 13.25
C ALA A 90 -0.51 12.12 13.57
N PRO A 91 -1.23 13.11 13.01
CA PRO A 91 -2.66 13.27 13.27
C PRO A 91 -3.48 12.07 12.79
N LEU A 92 -3.14 11.53 11.62
CA LEU A 92 -3.81 10.37 11.04
C LEU A 92 -3.52 9.10 11.85
N TRP A 93 -2.28 8.95 12.33
CA TRP A 93 -1.93 7.85 13.22
C TRP A 93 -2.72 7.90 14.53
N ARG A 94 -2.79 9.06 15.18
CA ARG A 94 -3.59 9.25 16.41
C ARG A 94 -5.06 8.89 16.21
N TYR A 95 -5.62 9.21 15.04
CA TYR A 95 -6.99 8.81 14.70
C TYR A 95 -7.16 7.29 14.71
N TYR A 96 -6.27 6.53 14.06
CA TYR A 96 -6.36 5.08 14.06
C TYR A 96 -6.10 4.46 15.45
N CYS A 97 -5.19 5.02 16.25
CA CYS A 97 -5.00 4.58 17.63
C CYS A 97 -6.26 4.77 18.49
N LYS A 98 -6.98 5.88 18.32
CA LYS A 98 -8.26 6.11 19.02
C LYS A 98 -9.32 5.12 18.56
N LEU A 99 -9.44 4.90 17.26
CA LEU A 99 -10.43 3.97 16.69
C LEU A 99 -10.33 2.56 17.29
N VAL A 100 -9.12 2.06 17.51
CA VAL A 100 -8.92 0.73 18.13
C VAL A 100 -9.07 0.76 19.66
N GLY A 101 -8.81 1.89 20.31
CA GLY A 101 -8.93 2.06 21.76
C GLY A 101 -10.36 2.39 22.25
N GLU A 102 -11.20 2.98 21.41
CA GLU A 102 -12.63 3.23 21.66
C GLU A 102 -13.50 1.98 21.44
N ALA A 103 -12.92 0.93 20.86
CA ALA A 103 -13.55 -0.38 20.66
C ALA A 103 -13.30 -1.37 21.82
N SER A 104 -12.68 -0.92 22.92
CA SER A 104 -12.36 -1.72 24.12
C SER A 104 -13.30 -1.42 25.29
#